data_AF-A0A2A6RGN4-F1
#
_entry.id   AF-A0A2A6RGN4-F1
#
_cell.length_a   1.000
_cell.length_b   1.000
_cell.length_c   1.000
_cell.angle_alpha   90.00
_cell.angle_beta   90.00
_cell.angle_gamma   90.00
#
_symmetry.space_group_name_H-M   'P 1'
#
loop_
_entity.id
_entity.type
_entity.pdbx_description
1 polymer ?
#
loop_
_entity_poly.entity_id
_entity_poly.type
_entity_poly.pdbx_seq_one_letter_code
_entity_poly.pdbx_strand_id
1 'polypeptide(L)'
;MARSAWRWKFFPKLNSSSSIIILMDIQMPEVDGLSVIKQLRAEAQFQQTPIIVLSALAMKGDRERCLAAGANAYMPKPLRMRSLIELMYDLLGL
;
A
#
# COMPACT_ATOMS: atom_id res chain seq x y z
N MET A 1 24.04 -4.77 -5.26
CA MET A 1 24.37 -4.36 -3.88
C MET A 1 23.60 -3.08 -3.51
N ALA A 2 22.25 -3.13 -3.51
CA ALA A 2 21.36 -1.97 -3.31
C ALA A 2 20.09 -2.31 -2.50
N ARG A 3 20.13 -3.36 -1.68
CA ARG A 3 18.94 -3.86 -0.93
C ARG A 3 18.68 -3.11 0.38
N SER A 4 19.60 -2.24 0.82
CA SER A 4 19.59 -1.63 2.15
C SER A 4 19.17 -0.16 2.19
N ALA A 5 19.31 0.60 1.11
CA ALA A 5 19.02 2.04 1.10
C ALA A 5 17.52 2.37 1.19
N TRP A 6 16.66 1.52 0.61
CA TRP A 6 15.22 1.76 0.54
C TRP A 6 14.44 1.30 1.77
N ARG A 7 14.99 0.33 2.52
CA ARG A 7 14.30 -0.30 3.65
C ARG A 7 13.89 0.72 4.71
N TRP A 8 14.71 1.73 4.97
CA TRP A 8 14.40 2.74 5.99
C TRP A 8 13.58 3.93 5.47
N LYS A 9 13.53 4.15 4.15
CA LYS A 9 12.68 5.21 3.55
C LYS A 9 11.21 4.80 3.46
N PHE A 10 10.93 3.51 3.29
CA PHE A 10 9.56 2.99 3.10
C PHE A 10 8.94 2.36 4.35
N PHE A 11 9.77 1.85 5.28
CA PHE A 11 9.29 1.19 6.48
C PHE A 11 9.54 2.11 7.68
N PRO A 12 8.58 2.98 8.05
CA PRO A 12 8.69 3.78 9.26
C PRO A 12 8.89 2.85 10.47
N LYS A 13 9.73 3.28 11.40
CA LYS A 13 9.86 2.61 12.71
C LYS A 13 8.58 2.85 13.49
N LEU A 14 7.61 1.98 13.30
CA LEU A 14 6.34 2.04 14.01
C LEU A 14 6.42 1.22 15.28
N ASN A 15 5.92 1.82 16.34
CA ASN A 15 5.72 1.26 17.68
C ASN A 15 4.49 0.35 17.68
N SER A 16 4.56 -0.76 18.43
CA SER A 16 3.66 -1.91 18.34
C SER A 16 2.18 -1.69 18.71
N SER A 17 1.73 -0.46 18.93
CA SER A 17 0.41 -0.15 19.51
C SER A 17 -0.51 0.70 18.64
N SER A 18 -0.11 1.03 17.40
CA SER A 18 -0.89 1.91 16.53
C SER A 18 -1.49 1.18 15.34
N SER A 19 -2.80 1.28 15.16
CA SER A 19 -3.47 0.87 13.93
C SER A 19 -3.05 1.80 12.79
N ILE A 20 -2.44 1.23 11.76
CA ILE A 20 -1.90 1.98 10.62
C ILE A 20 -2.57 1.54 9.33
N ILE A 21 -2.68 2.45 8.38
CA ILE A 21 -3.02 2.16 6.98
C ILE A 21 -1.87 2.66 6.11
N ILE A 22 -1.49 1.87 5.12
CA ILE A 22 -0.51 2.26 4.12
C ILE A 22 -1.24 2.70 2.85
N LEU A 23 -0.99 3.94 2.43
CA LEU A 23 -1.36 4.42 1.11
C LEU A 23 -0.16 4.26 0.18
N MET A 24 -0.29 3.40 -0.84
CA MET A 24 0.81 3.03 -1.74
C MET A 24 0.60 3.62 -3.13
N ASP A 25 1.57 4.37 -3.64
CA ASP A 25 1.57 4.75 -5.06
C ASP A 25 2.22 3.64 -5.90
N ILE A 26 1.62 3.28 -7.04
CA ILE A 26 2.24 2.34 -7.98
C ILE A 26 3.32 3.03 -8.80
N GLN A 27 3.12 4.31 -9.13
CA GLN A 27 3.93 5.01 -10.10
C GLN A 27 5.07 5.78 -9.43
N MET A 28 5.97 5.03 -8.80
CA MET A 28 7.20 5.62 -8.25
C MET A 28 8.34 5.49 -9.26
N PRO A 29 9.19 6.53 -9.42
CA PRO A 29 10.22 6.56 -10.46
C PRO A 29 11.34 5.53 -10.26
N GLU A 30 11.58 5.09 -9.03
CA GLU A 30 12.74 4.25 -8.70
C GLU A 30 12.36 2.87 -8.13
N VAL A 31 11.10 2.68 -7.73
CA VAL A 31 10.65 1.49 -7.01
C VAL A 31 9.30 1.02 -7.55
N ASP A 32 9.19 -0.26 -7.87
CA ASP A 32 7.90 -0.86 -8.24
C ASP A 32 7.03 -1.04 -6.98
N GLY A 33 5.91 -0.32 -6.91
CA GLY A 33 4.95 -0.41 -5.81
C GLY A 33 4.45 -1.84 -5.57
N LEU A 34 4.31 -2.67 -6.61
CA LEU A 34 3.92 -4.08 -6.46
C LEU A 34 4.95 -4.89 -5.68
N SER A 35 6.25 -4.66 -5.95
CA SER A 35 7.34 -5.28 -5.19
C SER A 35 7.31 -4.84 -3.72
N VAL A 36 7.00 -3.57 -3.44
CA VAL A 36 6.92 -3.07 -2.07
C VAL A 36 5.78 -3.73 -1.30
N ILE A 37 4.61 -3.88 -1.91
CA ILE A 37 3.47 -4.59 -1.30
C ILE A 37 3.87 -6.02 -0.92
N LYS A 38 4.54 -6.74 -1.83
CA LYS A 38 5.01 -8.11 -1.54
C LYS A 38 6.02 -8.15 -0.40
N GLN A 39 6.92 -7.16 -0.31
CA GLN A 39 7.88 -7.05 0.79
C GLN A 39 7.18 -6.78 2.12
N LEU A 40 6.22 -5.85 2.14
CA LEU A 40 5.39 -5.58 3.33
C LEU A 40 4.65 -6.83 3.81
N ARG A 41 4.12 -7.64 2.90
CA ARG A 41 3.43 -8.89 3.25
C ARG A 41 4.36 -9.99 3.76
N ALA A 42 5.65 -9.93 3.43
CA ALA A 42 6.65 -10.84 3.96
C ALA A 42 7.14 -10.46 5.38
N GLU A 43 6.91 -9.22 5.80
CA GLU A 43 7.32 -8.71 7.11
C GLU A 43 6.19 -8.92 8.13
N ALA A 44 6.46 -9.68 9.20
CA ALA A 44 5.45 -10.04 10.20
C ALA A 44 4.75 -8.82 10.83
N GLN A 45 5.47 -7.71 10.99
CA GLN A 45 4.93 -6.45 11.50
C GLN A 45 3.84 -5.84 10.60
N PHE A 46 3.91 -6.06 9.28
CA PHE A 46 3.02 -5.42 8.30
C PHE A 46 2.08 -6.40 7.60
N GLN A 47 2.15 -7.68 7.96
CA GLN A 47 1.42 -8.75 7.29
C GLN A 47 -0.09 -8.47 7.23
N GLN A 48 -0.65 -7.95 8.33
CA GLN A 48 -2.07 -7.62 8.46
C GLN A 48 -2.39 -6.14 8.24
N THR A 49 -1.39 -5.30 8.02
CA THR A 49 -1.61 -3.86 7.82
C THR A 49 -2.42 -3.63 6.55
N PRO A 50 -3.54 -2.88 6.62
CA PRO A 50 -4.28 -2.48 5.43
C PRO A 50 -3.41 -1.69 4.46
N ILE A 51 -3.38 -2.11 3.19
CA ILE A 51 -2.69 -1.43 2.10
C ILE A 51 -3.73 -1.01 1.06
N ILE A 52 -3.86 0.29 0.83
CA ILE A 52 -4.67 0.88 -0.23
C ILE A 52 -3.74 1.39 -1.31
N VAL A 53 -3.89 0.87 -2.52
CA VAL A 53 -3.09 1.31 -3.67
C VAL A 53 -3.77 2.46 -4.39
N LEU A 54 -3.01 3.52 -4.64
CA LEU A 54 -3.42 4.71 -5.38
C LEU A 54 -2.71 4.70 -6.74
N SER A 55 -3.46 4.79 -7.84
CA SER A 55 -2.87 4.78 -9.19
C SER A 55 -3.35 5.95 -10.03
N ALA A 56 -2.44 6.64 -10.72
CA ALA A 56 -2.81 7.69 -11.68
C ALA A 56 -3.20 7.15 -13.07
N LEU A 57 -2.79 5.92 -13.39
CA LEU A 57 -3.10 5.25 -14.65
C LEU A 57 -3.77 3.91 -14.32
N ALA A 58 -5.07 3.83 -14.51
CA ALA A 58 -5.81 2.57 -14.34
C ALA A 58 -5.73 1.76 -15.64
N MET A 59 -4.63 1.04 -15.83
CA MET A 59 -4.52 0.12 -16.95
C MET A 59 -5.31 -1.16 -16.66
N LYS A 60 -5.77 -1.83 -17.72
CA LYS A 60 -6.47 -3.10 -17.61
C LYS A 60 -5.57 -4.11 -16.88
N GLY A 61 -6.06 -4.69 -15.78
CA GLY A 61 -5.30 -5.66 -14.99
C GLY A 61 -4.51 -5.08 -13.82
N ASP A 62 -4.40 -3.74 -13.67
CA ASP A 62 -3.64 -3.14 -12.57
C ASP A 62 -4.23 -3.47 -11.21
N ARG A 63 -5.54 -3.31 -11.09
CA ARG A 63 -6.28 -3.63 -9.87
C ARG A 63 -6.03 -5.08 -9.46
N GLU A 64 -6.20 -6.01 -10.39
CA GLU A 64 -6.03 -7.45 -10.15
C GLU A 64 -4.60 -7.77 -9.71
N ARG A 65 -3.60 -7.15 -10.35
CA ARG A 65 -2.19 -7.32 -9.98
C ARG A 65 -1.89 -6.80 -8.58
N CYS A 66 -2.43 -5.65 -8.20
CA CYS A 66 -2.25 -5.09 -6.86
C CYS A 66 -2.88 -5.95 -5.78
N LEU A 67 -4.11 -6.41 -6.00
CA LEU A 67 -4.80 -7.28 -5.06
C LEU A 67 -4.06 -8.63 -4.93
N ALA A 68 -3.61 -9.21 -6.05
CA ALA A 68 -2.82 -10.44 -6.05
C ALA A 68 -1.45 -10.27 -5.36
N ALA A 69 -0.87 -9.06 -5.37
CA ALA A 69 0.34 -8.75 -4.63
C ALA A 69 0.11 -8.64 -3.12
N GLY A 70 -1.15 -8.54 -2.68
CA GLY A 70 -1.55 -8.48 -1.27
C GLY A 70 -2.13 -7.14 -0.84
N ALA A 71 -2.45 -6.22 -1.77
CA ALA A 71 -3.20 -5.02 -1.41
C ALA A 71 -4.63 -5.37 -0.95
N ASN A 72 -5.18 -4.58 -0.03
CA ASN A 72 -6.56 -4.72 0.42
C ASN A 72 -7.52 -4.00 -0.52
N ALA A 73 -7.08 -2.87 -1.08
CA ALA A 73 -7.90 -2.08 -1.97
C ALA A 73 -7.06 -1.36 -3.04
N TYR A 74 -7.75 -0.91 -4.07
CA TYR A 74 -7.20 -0.15 -5.18
C TYR A 74 -8.13 1.02 -5.50
N MET A 75 -7.59 2.22 -5.61
CA MET A 75 -8.33 3.45 -5.90
C MET A 75 -7.61 4.26 -6.99
N PRO A 76 -8.25 4.50 -8.15
CA PRO A 76 -7.65 5.35 -9.18
C PRO A 76 -7.69 6.83 -8.77
N LYS A 77 -6.70 7.60 -9.22
CA LYS A 77 -6.71 9.06 -9.20
C LYS A 77 -7.42 9.58 -10.47
N PRO A 78 -8.15 10.70 -10.40
CA PRO A 78 -8.41 11.52 -9.22
C PRO A 78 -9.36 10.82 -8.23
N LEU A 79 -8.95 10.77 -6.96
CA LEU A 79 -9.73 10.14 -5.89
C LEU A 79 -10.55 11.18 -5.13
N ARG A 80 -11.74 10.79 -4.67
CA ARG A 80 -12.57 11.62 -3.79
C ARG A 80 -12.17 11.35 -2.34
N MET A 81 -11.82 12.40 -1.60
CA MET A 81 -11.39 12.27 -0.19
C MET A 81 -12.40 11.54 0.68
N ARG A 82 -13.71 11.80 0.47
CA ARG A 82 -14.78 11.12 1.19
C ARG A 82 -14.72 9.60 1.01
N SER A 83 -14.60 9.14 -0.24
CA SER A 83 -14.53 7.71 -0.55
C SER A 83 -13.26 7.04 -0.03
N LEU A 84 -12.14 7.77 0.02
CA LEU A 84 -10.91 7.26 0.64
C LEU A 84 -11.09 7.09 2.15
N ILE A 85 -11.69 8.07 2.82
CA ILE A 85 -11.92 8.03 4.26
C ILE A 85 -12.89 6.91 4.64
N GLU A 86 -14.00 6.75 3.90
CA GLU A 86 -14.96 5.65 4.10
C GLU A 86 -14.26 4.29 4.00
N LEU A 87 -13.47 4.08 2.95
CA LEU A 87 -12.70 2.85 2.76
C LEU A 87 -11.68 2.62 3.89
N MET A 88 -11.06 3.69 4.41
CA MET A 88 -10.13 3.59 5.54
C MET A 88 -10.83 3.14 6.82
N TYR A 89 -12.03 3.66 7.11
CA TYR A 89 -12.84 3.23 8.25
C TYR A 89 -13.25 1.76 8.11
N ASP A 90 -13.74 1.36 6.94
CA ASP A 90 -14.12 -0.03 6.65
C ASP A 90 -12.96 -1.00 6.89
N LEU A 91 -11.74 -0.64 6.44
CA LEU A 91 -10.55 -1.47 6.58
C LEU A 91 -9.99 -1.51 8.01
N LEU A 92 -10.29 -0.51 8.84
CA LEU A 92 -9.94 -0.49 10.25
C LEU A 92 -11.00 -1.12 11.15
N GLY A 93 -12.18 -1.44 10.61
CA GLY A 93 -13.32 -1.95 11.38
C GLY A 93 -13.90 -0.91 12.35
N LEU A 94 -13.89 0.36 11.94
CA LEU A 94 -14.38 1.51 12.71
C LEU A 94 -15.74 2.00 12.23
#